data_AF-A0A448ZZM3-F1
#
_entry.id   AF-A0A448ZZM3-F1
#
_cell.length_a   1.000
_cell.length_b   1.000
_cell.length_c   1.000
_cell.angle_alpha   90.00
_cell.angle_beta   90.00
_cell.angle_gamma   90.00
#
_symmetry.space_group_name_H-M   'P 1'
#
loop_
_entity.id
_entity.type
_entity.pdbx_description
1 polymer ?
#
loop_
_entity_poly.entity_id
_entity_poly.type
_entity_poly.pdbx_seq_one_letter_code
_entity_poly.pdbx_strand_id
1 'polypeptide(L)'
;MGRQLKINEWLQVFDLYENYKNNKISKRAFEYEYLKICGSNKIFNRYVIRWIKIKIKKYNLGMNIESKTGKSPKKGKGSGRPRKKFPLQEIENRKRALKEISKEDLEWIVDEFYYDEILKKYNTDSIEEVIKKIKNKKNLSTTKKYHWHFRH
;
A
#
# COMPACT_ATOMS: atom_id res chain seq x y z
N MET A 1 2.73 21.22 -12.28
CA MET A 1 3.16 19.85 -12.62
C MET A 1 4.67 19.76 -12.46
N GLY A 2 5.20 18.74 -11.78
CA GLY A 2 6.64 18.67 -11.46
C GLY A 2 7.51 18.13 -12.62
N ARG A 3 8.74 18.64 -12.74
CA ARG A 3 9.77 18.15 -13.68
C ARG A 3 10.00 16.64 -13.49
N GLN A 4 10.04 15.91 -14.60
CA GLN A 4 10.41 14.50 -14.62
C GLN A 4 11.92 14.38 -14.78
N LEU A 5 12.52 13.49 -13.99
CA LEU A 5 13.95 13.21 -14.07
C LEU A 5 14.25 12.37 -15.32
N LYS A 6 15.32 12.73 -16.02
CA LYS A 6 15.95 11.95 -17.11
C LYS A 6 16.63 10.71 -16.54
N ILE A 7 16.99 9.76 -17.40
CA ILE A 7 17.71 8.54 -17.00
C ILE A 7 18.96 8.85 -16.19
N ASN A 8 19.83 9.74 -16.69
CA ASN A 8 21.08 10.08 -16.01
C ASN A 8 20.85 10.70 -14.63
N GLU A 9 19.81 11.53 -14.48
CA GLU A 9 19.42 12.11 -13.19
C GLU A 9 18.90 11.02 -12.23
N TRP A 10 18.20 10.00 -12.74
CA TRP A 10 17.80 8.84 -11.93
C TRP A 10 19.00 8.02 -11.45
N LEU A 11 20.00 7.81 -12.31
CA LEU A 11 21.23 7.10 -11.93
C LEU A 11 21.96 7.84 -10.80
N GLN A 12 22.11 9.16 -10.91
CA GLN A 12 22.67 9.99 -9.84
C GLN A 12 21.89 9.85 -8.52
N VAL A 13 20.56 9.81 -8.59
CA VAL A 13 19.71 9.60 -7.41
C VAL A 13 19.90 8.20 -6.80
N PHE A 14 20.17 7.18 -7.62
CA PHE A 14 20.43 5.82 -7.13
C PHE A 14 21.74 5.76 -6.37
N ASP A 15 22.82 6.32 -6.92
CA ASP A 15 24.13 6.38 -6.26
C ASP A 15 24.05 7.16 -4.94
N LEU A 16 23.36 8.30 -4.96
CA LEU A 16 23.12 9.13 -3.78
C LEU A 16 22.33 8.36 -2.70
N TYR A 17 21.33 7.57 -3.11
CA TYR A 17 20.54 6.75 -2.20
C TYR A 17 21.34 5.59 -1.60
N GLU A 18 22.25 4.97 -2.37
CA GLU A 18 23.17 3.96 -1.83
C GLU A 18 24.14 4.55 -0.82
N ASN A 19 24.71 5.73 -1.11
CA ASN A 19 25.57 6.43 -0.16
C ASN A 19 24.84 6.75 1.15
N TYR A 20 23.58 7.16 1.06
CA TYR A 20 22.73 7.37 2.25
C TYR A 20 22.47 6.05 3.00
N LYS A 21 22.11 4.98 2.28
CA LYS A 21 21.84 3.66 2.88
C LYS A 21 23.07 3.08 3.59
N ASN A 22 24.26 3.33 3.03
CA ASN A 22 25.54 2.88 3.58
C ASN A 22 26.11 3.85 4.63
N ASN A 23 25.31 4.81 5.13
CA ASN A 23 25.69 5.81 6.12
C ASN A 23 26.90 6.69 5.72
N LYS A 24 27.24 6.77 4.42
CA LYS A 24 28.32 7.63 3.91
C LYS A 24 27.92 9.11 3.90
N ILE A 25 26.62 9.38 3.78
CA ILE A 25 26.05 10.74 3.85
C ILE A 25 24.88 10.78 4.82
N SER A 26 24.69 11.93 5.46
CA SER A 26 23.55 12.14 6.35
C SER A 26 22.24 12.24 5.57
N LYS A 27 21.12 12.00 6.24
CA LYS A 27 19.77 12.20 5.67
C LYS A 27 19.61 13.61 5.12
N ARG A 28 20.07 14.64 5.85
CA ARG A 28 19.94 16.05 5.44
C ARG A 28 20.76 16.35 4.18
N ALA A 29 21.96 15.78 4.06
CA ALA A 29 22.79 15.90 2.85
C ALA A 29 22.13 15.20 1.64
N PHE A 30 21.58 14.00 1.86
CA PHE A 30 20.81 13.29 0.84
C PHE A 30 19.59 14.09 0.35
N GLU A 31 18.83 14.67 1.27
CA GLU A 31 17.66 15.51 0.95
C GLU A 31 18.06 16.72 0.09
N TYR A 32 19.12 17.42 0.48
CA TYR A 32 19.63 18.59 -0.23
C TYR A 32 20.05 18.25 -1.67
N GLU A 33 20.90 17.24 -1.85
CA GLU A 33 21.38 16.84 -3.18
C GLU A 33 20.25 16.30 -4.06
N TYR A 34 19.32 15.53 -3.48
CA TYR A 34 18.13 15.08 -4.21
C TYR A 34 17.29 16.26 -4.73
N LEU A 35 17.06 17.28 -3.89
CA LEU A 35 16.28 18.45 -4.29
C LEU A 35 16.98 19.27 -5.37
N LYS A 36 18.32 19.36 -5.32
CA LYS A 36 19.14 19.97 -6.36
C LYS A 36 18.96 19.28 -7.72
N ILE A 37 18.99 17.94 -7.73
CA ILE A 37 18.73 17.14 -8.95
C ILE A 37 17.28 17.33 -9.45
N CYS A 38 16.32 17.38 -8.53
CA CYS A 38 14.90 17.48 -8.86
C CYS A 38 14.41 18.87 -9.29
N GLY A 39 15.18 19.91 -9.00
CA GLY A 39 14.72 21.30 -9.02
C GLY A 39 14.04 21.70 -7.71
N SER A 40 14.32 22.93 -7.27
CA SER A 40 14.03 23.52 -5.95
C SER A 40 12.57 23.54 -5.50
N ASN A 41 11.61 23.31 -6.39
CA ASN A 41 10.17 23.41 -6.08
C ASN A 41 9.54 22.10 -5.54
N LYS A 42 10.34 21.08 -5.20
CA LYS A 42 9.84 19.82 -4.64
C LYS A 42 10.05 19.75 -3.13
N ILE A 43 9.09 19.16 -2.44
CA ILE A 43 9.20 18.84 -1.01
C ILE A 43 9.73 17.43 -0.87
N PHE A 44 10.79 17.26 -0.07
CA PHE A 44 11.27 15.94 0.31
C PHE A 44 10.38 15.37 1.42
N ASN A 45 9.84 14.17 1.24
CA ASN A 45 9.00 13.51 2.24
C ASN A 45 9.16 11.98 2.20
N ARG A 46 8.52 11.27 3.14
CA ARG A 46 8.58 9.80 3.22
C ARG A 46 8.18 9.08 1.92
N TYR A 47 7.31 9.69 1.11
CA TYR A 47 6.89 9.11 -0.16
C TYR A 47 8.01 9.17 -1.19
N VAL A 48 8.85 10.20 -1.18
CA VAL A 48 10.03 10.31 -2.07
C VAL A 48 10.94 9.09 -1.92
N ILE A 49 11.29 8.72 -0.68
CA ILE A 49 12.11 7.53 -0.41
C ILE A 49 11.45 6.27 -0.96
N ARG A 50 10.14 6.12 -0.74
CA ARG A 50 9.38 4.98 -1.28
C ARG A 50 9.44 4.94 -2.83
N TRP A 51 9.32 6.09 -3.48
CA TRP A 51 9.41 6.21 -4.94
C TRP A 51 10.80 5.84 -5.47
N ILE A 52 11.87 6.29 -4.81
CA ILE A 52 13.25 5.95 -5.15
C ILE A 52 13.45 4.43 -5.08
N LYS A 53 13.02 3.78 -3.98
CA LYS A 53 13.08 2.32 -3.84
C LYS A 53 12.37 1.57 -4.97
N ILE A 54 11.17 2.03 -5.35
CA ILE A 54 10.40 1.43 -6.45
C ILE A 54 11.14 1.59 -7.78
N LYS A 55 11.76 2.75 -8.02
CA LYS A 55 12.52 3.02 -9.24
C LYS A 55 13.78 2.17 -9.35
N ILE A 56 14.53 2.02 -8.26
CA ILE A 56 15.68 1.11 -8.18
C ILE A 56 15.25 -0.32 -8.47
N LYS A 57 14.18 -0.81 -7.82
CA LYS A 57 13.67 -2.17 -8.08
C LYS A 57 13.32 -2.39 -9.56
N LYS A 58 12.69 -1.41 -10.20
CA LYS A 58 12.37 -1.49 -11.64
C LYS A 58 13.62 -1.49 -12.51
N TYR A 59 14.58 -0.63 -12.19
CA TYR A 59 15.87 -0.58 -12.90
C TYR A 59 16.59 -1.93 -12.84
N ASN A 60 16.70 -2.51 -11.64
CA ASN A 60 17.36 -3.80 -11.43
C ASN A 60 16.65 -4.97 -12.14
N LEU A 61 15.36 -4.84 -12.43
CA LEU A 61 14.59 -5.80 -13.22
C LEU A 61 14.68 -5.54 -14.74
N GLY A 62 15.56 -4.64 -15.20
CA GLY A 62 15.69 -4.26 -16.61
C GLY A 62 14.50 -3.47 -17.16
N MET A 63 13.62 -2.96 -16.29
CA MET A 63 12.45 -2.20 -16.72
C MET A 63 12.81 -0.74 -17.02
N ASN A 64 12.12 -0.14 -17.99
CA ASN A 64 12.31 1.27 -18.32
C ASN A 64 11.94 2.19 -17.14
N ILE A 65 12.93 2.98 -16.70
CA ILE A 65 12.80 3.97 -15.61
C ILE A 65 12.37 5.36 -16.09
N GLU A 66 12.33 5.62 -17.39
CA GLU A 66 11.72 6.84 -17.93
C GLU A 66 10.23 6.87 -17.68
N SER A 67 9.72 8.08 -17.49
CA SER A 67 8.29 8.31 -17.39
C SER A 67 7.69 8.34 -18.80
N LYS A 68 6.66 7.52 -19.04
CA LYS A 68 5.85 7.56 -20.27
C LYS A 68 4.77 8.66 -20.24
N THR A 69 4.75 9.49 -19.21
CA THR A 69 3.71 10.51 -19.01
C THR A 69 3.82 11.57 -20.11
N GLY A 70 2.78 11.72 -20.93
CA GLY A 70 2.78 12.61 -22.10
C GLY A 70 3.01 11.92 -23.44
N LYS A 71 3.50 10.67 -23.45
CA LYS A 71 3.58 9.81 -24.65
C LYS A 71 2.39 8.85 -24.78
N SER A 72 1.38 8.99 -23.92
CA SER A 72 0.16 8.21 -24.05
C SER A 72 -0.56 8.63 -25.34
N PRO A 73 -0.98 7.68 -26.21
CA PRO A 73 -1.83 8.00 -27.34
C PRO A 73 -3.00 8.85 -26.85
N LYS A 74 -3.29 9.95 -27.56
CA LYS A 74 -4.42 10.82 -27.25
C LYS A 74 -5.66 9.93 -27.30
N LYS A 75 -6.27 9.68 -26.14
CA LYS A 75 -7.44 8.81 -26.01
C LYS A 75 -8.49 9.26 -27.02
N GLY A 76 -8.85 8.40 -27.96
CA GLY A 76 -9.97 8.65 -28.86
C GLY A 76 -11.22 8.92 -28.03
N LYS A 77 -12.03 9.91 -28.45
CA LYS A 77 -13.35 10.20 -27.87
C LYS A 77 -14.14 8.90 -27.84
N GLY A 78 -14.31 8.30 -26.65
CA GLY A 78 -14.93 6.97 -26.49
C GLY A 78 -14.17 6.02 -25.56
N SER A 79 -12.85 6.23 -25.36
CA SER A 79 -12.07 5.46 -24.39
C SER A 79 -12.15 6.10 -23.00
N GLY A 80 -13.33 6.05 -22.38
CA GLY A 80 -13.52 6.47 -20.99
C GLY A 80 -12.47 5.88 -20.05
N ARG A 81 -12.30 6.47 -18.86
CA ARG A 81 -11.52 5.84 -17.79
C ARG A 81 -12.11 4.44 -17.56
N PRO A 82 -11.32 3.35 -17.64
CA PRO A 82 -11.83 2.04 -17.25
C PRO A 82 -12.40 2.19 -15.84
N ARG A 83 -13.70 1.89 -15.65
CA ARG A 83 -14.26 1.83 -14.30
C ARG A 83 -13.40 0.83 -13.55
N LYS A 84 -12.83 1.27 -12.42
CA LYS A 84 -12.06 0.40 -11.52
C LYS A 84 -12.95 -0.82 -11.29
N LYS A 85 -12.55 -2.01 -11.76
CA LYS A 85 -13.29 -3.23 -11.42
C LYS A 85 -13.37 -3.23 -9.90
N PHE A 86 -14.59 -3.20 -9.36
CA PHE A 86 -14.78 -3.24 -7.91
C PHE A 86 -14.01 -4.46 -7.38
N PRO A 87 -13.43 -4.38 -6.16
CA PRO A 87 -12.58 -5.43 -5.59
C PRO A 87 -13.32 -6.74 -5.26
N LEU A 88 -14.49 -6.98 -5.86
CA LEU A 88 -15.30 -8.19 -5.72
C LEU A 88 -14.51 -9.44 -6.05
N GLN A 89 -13.70 -9.41 -7.11
CA GLN A 89 -12.87 -10.56 -7.50
C GLN A 89 -11.78 -10.85 -6.46
N GLU A 90 -11.16 -9.81 -5.88
CA GLU A 90 -10.15 -9.97 -4.83
C GLU A 90 -10.78 -10.49 -3.52
N ILE A 91 -11.99 -10.01 -3.20
CA ILE A 91 -12.78 -10.49 -2.05
C ILE A 91 -13.18 -11.95 -2.24
N GLU A 92 -13.62 -12.34 -3.44
CA GLU A 92 -13.95 -13.73 -3.77
C GLU A 92 -12.74 -14.65 -3.69
N ASN A 93 -11.61 -14.23 -4.25
CA ASN A 93 -10.36 -14.99 -4.17
C ASN A 93 -9.92 -15.20 -2.72
N ARG A 94 -10.00 -14.15 -1.87
CA ARG A 94 -9.73 -14.27 -0.43
C ARG A 94 -10.68 -15.25 0.27
N LYS A 95 -11.98 -15.18 -0.06
CA LYS A 95 -12.98 -16.10 0.50
C LYS A 95 -12.76 -17.55 0.10
N ARG A 96 -12.27 -17.81 -1.12
CA ARG A 96 -11.94 -19.18 -1.57
C ARG A 96 -10.71 -19.71 -0.84
N ALA A 97 -9.63 -18.94 -0.80
CA ALA A 97 -8.40 -19.34 -0.09
C ALA A 97 -8.66 -19.62 1.41
N LEU A 98 -9.50 -18.82 2.07
CA LEU A 98 -9.88 -19.05 3.47
C LEU A 98 -10.80 -20.27 3.70
N LYS A 99 -11.40 -20.83 2.64
CA LYS A 99 -12.18 -22.08 2.74
C LYS A 99 -11.33 -23.32 2.52
N GLU A 100 -10.21 -23.18 1.81
CA GLU A 100 -9.30 -24.27 1.47
C GLU A 100 -8.29 -24.56 2.59
N ILE A 101 -8.06 -23.60 3.49
CA ILE A 101 -7.16 -23.76 4.63
C ILE A 101 -7.77 -24.66 5.72
N SER A 102 -6.95 -25.52 6.31
CA SER A 102 -7.38 -26.39 7.41
C SER A 102 -7.63 -25.57 8.69
N LYS A 103 -8.40 -26.14 9.62
CA LYS A 103 -8.65 -25.49 10.92
C LYS A 103 -7.37 -25.40 11.75
N GLU A 104 -6.53 -26.42 11.69
CA GLU A 104 -5.25 -26.51 12.39
C GLU A 104 -4.27 -25.44 11.91
N ASP A 105 -4.15 -25.28 10.59
CA ASP A 105 -3.30 -24.23 10.01
C ASP A 105 -3.80 -22.82 10.37
N LEU A 106 -5.12 -22.62 10.42
CA LEU A 106 -5.70 -21.35 10.85
C LEU A 106 -5.41 -21.04 12.32
N GLU A 107 -5.55 -22.03 13.20
CA GLU A 107 -5.23 -21.89 14.62
C GLU A 107 -3.76 -21.52 14.81
N TRP A 108 -2.88 -22.25 14.13
CA TRP A 108 -1.43 -21.98 14.17
C TRP A 108 -1.10 -20.58 13.64
N ILE A 109 -1.67 -20.15 12.50
CA ILE A 109 -1.42 -18.82 11.96
C ILE A 109 -1.88 -17.73 12.91
N VAL A 110 -3.05 -17.90 13.51
CA VAL A 110 -3.62 -16.91 14.45
C VAL A 110 -2.76 -16.79 15.70
N ASP A 111 -2.32 -17.92 16.25
CA ASP A 111 -1.50 -17.96 17.46
C ASP A 111 -0.09 -17.40 17.21
N GLU A 112 0.61 -17.91 16.19
CA GLU A 112 2.02 -17.60 15.95
C GLU A 112 2.23 -16.16 15.44
N PHE A 113 1.37 -15.67 14.54
CA PHE A 113 1.60 -14.39 13.86
C PHE A 113 0.71 -13.25 14.32
N TYR A 114 -0.47 -13.57 14.87
CA TYR A 114 -1.53 -12.57 15.06
C TYR A 114 -2.01 -12.42 16.50
N TYR A 115 -1.57 -13.25 17.45
CA TYR A 115 -2.02 -13.20 18.84
C TYR A 115 -1.89 -11.79 19.45
N ASP A 116 -0.67 -11.24 19.43
CA ASP A 116 -0.38 -9.90 19.94
C ASP A 116 -1.11 -8.79 19.18
N GLU A 117 -1.22 -8.92 17.86
CA GLU A 117 -1.91 -7.91 17.03
C GLU A 117 -3.40 -7.87 17.33
N ILE A 118 -4.01 -9.03 17.59
CA ILE A 118 -5.41 -9.18 17.97
C ILE A 118 -5.65 -8.53 19.33
N LEU A 119 -4.81 -8.82 20.33
CA LEU A 119 -4.91 -8.22 21.67
C LEU A 119 -4.77 -6.69 21.62
N LYS A 120 -3.73 -6.18 20.94
CA LYS A 120 -3.51 -4.74 20.74
C LYS A 120 -4.70 -4.05 20.08
N LYS A 121 -5.28 -4.68 19.05
CA LYS A 121 -6.42 -4.11 18.31
C LYS A 121 -7.67 -3.95 19.16
N TYR A 122 -7.88 -4.84 20.13
CA TYR A 122 -9.03 -4.81 21.01
C TYR A 122 -8.75 -4.17 22.38
N ASN A 123 -7.50 -3.77 22.62
CA ASN A 123 -6.99 -3.17 23.84
C ASN A 123 -7.34 -4.02 25.07
N THR A 124 -6.96 -5.29 25.02
CA THR A 124 -7.22 -6.31 26.06
C THR A 124 -6.06 -7.29 26.10
N ASP A 125 -5.76 -7.83 27.27
CA ASP A 125 -4.73 -8.87 27.44
C ASP A 125 -5.31 -10.29 27.40
N SER A 126 -6.63 -10.42 27.20
CA SER A 126 -7.35 -11.71 27.18
C SER A 126 -8.04 -11.98 25.84
N ILE A 127 -7.68 -13.10 25.20
CA ILE A 127 -8.36 -13.62 24.00
C ILE A 127 -9.86 -13.84 24.24
N GLU A 128 -10.26 -14.26 25.44
CA GLU A 128 -11.67 -14.50 25.76
C GLU A 128 -12.51 -13.22 25.67
N GLU A 129 -11.96 -12.09 26.13
CA GLU A 129 -12.61 -10.79 25.99
C GLU A 129 -12.71 -10.35 24.54
N VAL A 130 -11.68 -10.63 23.74
CA VAL A 130 -11.72 -10.38 22.30
C VAL A 130 -12.83 -11.18 21.63
N ILE A 131 -12.95 -12.48 21.95
CA ILE A 131 -14.02 -13.34 21.42
C ILE A 131 -15.40 -12.80 21.80
N LYS A 132 -15.60 -12.37 23.06
CA LYS A 132 -16.85 -11.72 23.51
C LYS A 132 -17.16 -10.45 22.71
N LYS A 133 -16.17 -9.55 22.54
CA LYS A 133 -16.33 -8.32 21.75
C LYS A 133 -16.65 -8.61 20.27
N ILE A 134 -16.03 -9.62 19.66
CA ILE A 134 -16.31 -10.05 18.28
C ILE A 134 -17.74 -10.58 18.15
N LYS A 135 -18.17 -11.48 19.05
CA LYS A 135 -19.53 -12.05 19.05
C LYS A 135 -20.58 -10.94 19.18
N ASN A 136 -20.40 -10.02 20.12
CA ASN A 136 -21.30 -8.87 20.30
C ASN A 136 -21.42 -8.00 19.03
N LYS A 137 -20.28 -7.72 18.37
CA LYS A 137 -20.26 -6.95 17.12
C LYS A 137 -20.96 -7.67 15.97
N LYS A 138 -20.79 -9.00 15.85
CA LYS A 138 -21.51 -9.80 14.85
C LYS A 138 -23.02 -9.78 15.10
N ASN A 139 -23.45 -9.90 16.35
CA ASN A 139 -24.86 -9.85 16.71
C ASN A 139 -25.49 -8.48 16.39
N LEU A 140 -24.80 -7.37 16.67
CA LEU A 140 -25.23 -6.01 16.29
C LEU A 140 -25.35 -5.81 14.77
N SER A 141 -24.54 -6.52 13.98
CA SER A 141 -24.60 -6.50 12.52
C SER A 141 -25.82 -7.26 11.97
N THR A 142 -26.30 -8.29 12.67
CA THR A 142 -27.48 -9.06 12.25
C THR A 142 -28.79 -8.34 12.58
N THR A 143 -28.86 -7.57 13.68
CA THR A 143 -30.09 -6.85 14.07
C THR A 143 -30.38 -5.63 13.20
N LYS A 144 -29.37 -5.01 12.58
CA LYS A 144 -29.52 -3.81 11.72
C LYS A 144 -30.26 -4.04 10.39
N LYS A 145 -30.73 -5.26 10.08
CA LYS A 145 -31.28 -5.61 8.75
C LYS A 145 -32.80 -5.46 8.61
N TYR A 146 -33.53 -4.97 9.60
CA TYR A 146 -34.99 -4.75 9.47
C TYR A 146 -35.43 -3.40 10.07
N HIS A 147 -35.44 -2.36 9.23
CA HIS A 147 -36.34 -1.23 9.43
C HIS A 147 -36.77 -0.70 8.05
N TRP A 148 -37.77 -1.35 7.46
CA TRP A 148 -38.59 -0.72 6.43
C TRP A 148 -39.85 -0.20 7.13
N HIS A 149 -39.99 1.12 7.11
CA HIS A 149 -41.18 1.83 7.54
C HIS A 149 -42.38 1.39 6.69
N PHE A 150 -43.40 0.79 7.31
CA PHE A 150 -44.76 0.87 6.80
C PHE A 150 -45.33 2.21 7.26
N ARG A 151 -45.59 3.09 6.30
CA ARG A 151 -46.41 4.28 6.51
C ARG A 151 -47.80 3.90 5.98
N HIS A 152 -48.78 3.87 6.88
CA HIS A 152 -50.20 3.70 6.59
C HIS A 152 -50.73 4.87 5.75
#